data_AF-A0AAD4DQ74-F1
#
_entry.id   AF-A0AAD4DQ74-F1
#
_cell.length_a   1.000
_cell.length_b   1.000
_cell.length_c   1.000
_cell.angle_alpha   90.00
_cell.angle_beta   90.00
_cell.angle_gamma   90.00
#
_symmetry.space_group_name_H-M   'P 1'
#
loop_
_entity.id
_entity.type
_entity.pdbx_description
1 polymer ?
#
loop_
_entity_poly.entity_id
_entity_poly.type
_entity_poly.pdbx_seq_one_letter_code
_entity_poly.pdbx_strand_id
1 'polypeptide(L)'
;MALAENVAHFGGDTARTRCFLHIVNLVAKSLLKQFDVPKNEALAFVGTAEEELREIAQGLEAEDADTVAENGASDPNADDTDNLDGWVDEVGELSDEEHNMLQDDIRPIKFVLVKLCKLSYKIVHSLTLLLPEWKSILPELKLTVRIMPHDISTRWNSMFDMLEFALQYRKAIDTMTDKRRLGLGPFELKENE
;
A
#
# COMPACT_ATOMS: atom_id res chain seq x y z
N MET A 1 -41.19 10.38 17.56
CA MET A 1 -40.90 9.02 18.02
C MET A 1 -39.45 8.76 17.67
N ALA A 2 -38.58 8.72 18.67
CA ALA A 2 -37.14 8.61 18.42
C ALA A 2 -36.82 7.18 17.96
N LEU A 3 -35.93 6.99 16.99
CA LEU A 3 -35.49 5.64 16.57
C LEU A 3 -34.95 4.81 17.75
N ALA A 4 -34.39 5.49 18.75
CA ALA A 4 -33.93 4.90 20.01
C ALA A 4 -35.04 4.20 20.80
N GLU A 5 -36.31 4.60 20.65
CA GLU A 5 -37.45 4.01 21.35
C GLU A 5 -37.96 2.72 20.68
N ASN A 6 -37.61 2.51 19.40
CA ASN A 6 -38.18 1.44 18.57
C ASN A 6 -37.17 0.37 18.17
N VAL A 7 -35.87 0.61 18.35
CA VAL A 7 -34.80 -0.34 17.98
C VAL A 7 -34.01 -0.72 19.22
N ALA A 8 -34.17 -1.98 19.66
CA ALA A 8 -33.61 -2.50 20.91
C ALA A 8 -32.08 -2.37 21.05
N HIS A 9 -31.36 -2.29 19.93
CA HIS A 9 -29.91 -2.12 19.87
C HIS A 9 -29.51 -0.87 19.07
N PHE A 10 -30.27 0.22 19.21
CA PHE A 10 -29.94 1.48 18.56
C PHE A 10 -28.61 2.02 19.08
N GLY A 11 -27.53 1.81 18.33
CA GLY A 11 -26.18 2.22 18.73
C GLY A 11 -25.92 3.74 18.73
N GLY A 12 -26.95 4.55 18.45
CA GLY A 12 -26.91 6.00 18.57
C GLY A 12 -25.85 6.68 17.70
N ASP A 13 -25.39 7.85 18.16
CA ASP A 13 -24.41 8.67 17.43
C ASP A 13 -23.05 7.97 17.28
N THR A 14 -22.66 7.12 18.24
CA THR A 14 -21.41 6.35 18.17
C THR A 14 -21.46 5.33 17.04
N ALA A 15 -22.55 4.57 16.90
CA ALA A 15 -22.70 3.64 15.77
C ALA A 15 -22.77 4.38 14.44
N ARG A 16 -23.46 5.52 14.39
CA ARG A 16 -23.51 6.36 13.19
C ARG A 16 -22.13 6.85 12.75
N THR A 17 -21.30 7.29 13.70
CA THR A 17 -19.93 7.74 13.42
C THR A 17 -19.07 6.60 12.88
N ARG A 18 -19.21 5.39 13.43
CA ARG A 18 -18.53 4.19 12.92
C ARG A 18 -19.00 3.80 11.52
N CYS A 19 -20.31 3.78 11.26
CA CYS A 19 -20.84 3.51 9.93
C CYS A 19 -20.31 4.49 8.88
N PHE A 20 -20.24 5.78 9.22
CA PHE A 20 -19.68 6.79 8.31
C PHE A 20 -18.19 6.52 8.03
N LEU A 21 -17.38 6.28 9.07
CA LEU A 21 -15.96 5.97 8.91
C LEU A 21 -15.74 4.69 8.09
N HIS A 22 -16.54 3.65 8.34
CA HIS A 22 -16.50 2.41 7.61
C HIS A 22 -16.85 2.60 6.12
N ILE A 23 -17.92 3.36 5.80
CA ILE A 23 -18.26 3.67 4.40
C ILE A 23 -17.12 4.43 3.72
N VAL A 24 -16.52 5.43 4.38
CA VAL A 24 -15.38 6.17 3.81
C VAL A 24 -14.18 5.25 3.56
N ASN A 25 -13.91 4.31 4.48
CA ASN A 25 -12.90 3.28 4.28
C ASN A 25 -13.22 2.38 3.07
N LEU A 26 -14.47 1.94 2.91
CA LEU A 26 -14.88 1.14 1.75
C LEU A 26 -14.74 1.93 0.43
N VAL A 27 -15.13 3.21 0.38
CA VAL A 27 -14.90 4.08 -0.79
C VAL A 27 -13.41 4.15 -1.11
N ALA A 28 -12.57 4.40 -0.11
CA ALA A 28 -11.13 4.50 -0.31
C ALA A 28 -10.55 3.19 -0.84
N LYS A 29 -10.93 2.04 -0.26
CA LYS A 29 -10.49 0.72 -0.73
C LYS A 29 -10.93 0.43 -2.16
N SER A 30 -12.17 0.75 -2.53
CA SER A 30 -12.67 0.59 -3.90
C SER A 30 -11.86 1.42 -4.90
N LEU A 31 -11.56 2.69 -4.59
CA LEU A 31 -10.77 3.56 -5.45
C LEU A 31 -9.30 3.15 -5.55
N LEU A 32 -8.72 2.62 -4.46
CA LEU A 32 -7.32 2.21 -4.42
C LEU A 32 -7.06 0.86 -5.09
N LYS A 33 -8.08 -0.01 -5.19
CA LYS A 33 -8.01 -1.35 -5.81
C LYS A 33 -7.41 -1.33 -7.21
N GLN A 34 -7.62 -0.27 -7.99
CA GLN A 34 -7.06 -0.15 -9.34
C GLN A 34 -5.51 -0.16 -9.36
N PHE A 35 -4.87 0.24 -8.27
CA PHE A 35 -3.42 0.27 -8.11
C PHE A 35 -2.84 -1.05 -7.57
N ASP A 36 -3.68 -2.00 -7.16
CA ASP A 36 -3.20 -3.29 -6.69
C ASP A 36 -2.58 -4.11 -7.83
N VAL A 37 -1.60 -4.95 -7.47
CA VAL A 37 -1.06 -5.94 -8.39
C VAL A 37 -2.00 -7.15 -8.41
N PRO A 38 -2.54 -7.54 -9.58
CA PRO A 38 -3.51 -8.63 -9.67
C PRO A 38 -2.90 -9.96 -9.20
N LYS A 39 -3.57 -10.60 -8.23
CA LYS A 39 -3.11 -11.84 -7.56
C LYS A 39 -3.27 -13.12 -8.40
N ASN A 40 -4.02 -13.11 -9.51
CA ASN A 40 -4.29 -14.29 -10.34
C ASN A 40 -4.22 -14.02 -11.85
N GLU A 41 -3.78 -15.04 -12.58
CA GLU A 41 -3.18 -15.05 -13.94
C GLU A 41 -4.11 -14.80 -15.15
N ALA A 42 -5.31 -14.26 -15.00
CA ALA A 42 -6.32 -14.38 -16.07
C ALA A 42 -6.33 -13.30 -17.16
N LEU A 43 -5.61 -12.18 -17.01
CA LEU A 43 -5.52 -11.16 -18.06
C LEU A 43 -4.12 -11.19 -18.66
N ALA A 44 -4.03 -11.88 -19.80
CA ALA A 44 -2.83 -12.02 -20.61
C ALA A 44 -2.46 -10.67 -21.28
N PHE A 45 -1.91 -9.74 -20.50
CA PHE A 45 -1.11 -8.65 -21.04
C PHE A 45 0.37 -8.93 -20.78
N VAL A 46 0.98 -9.72 -21.68
CA VAL A 46 2.39 -10.10 -21.59
C VAL A 46 3.25 -8.94 -22.10
N GLY A 47 3.42 -7.92 -21.26
CA GLY A 47 4.42 -6.87 -21.43
C GLY A 47 5.58 -7.08 -20.46
N THR A 48 6.81 -6.71 -20.86
CA THR A 48 8.01 -6.86 -20.01
C THR A 48 7.89 -6.12 -18.67
N ALA A 49 7.16 -4.99 -18.64
CA ALA A 49 6.96 -4.21 -17.43
C ALA A 49 5.96 -4.85 -16.47
N GLU A 50 4.95 -5.58 -16.95
CA GLU A 50 4.05 -6.31 -16.06
C GLU A 50 4.76 -7.49 -15.39
N GLU A 51 5.62 -8.18 -16.13
CA GLU A 51 6.44 -9.25 -15.58
C GLU A 51 7.42 -8.71 -14.51
N GLU A 52 8.10 -7.59 -14.79
CA GLU A 52 8.97 -6.91 -13.82
C GLU A 52 8.19 -6.52 -12.55
N LEU A 53 6.98 -5.96 -12.70
CA LEU A 53 6.14 -5.58 -11.57
C LEU A 53 5.74 -6.80 -10.73
N ARG A 54 5.36 -7.92 -11.38
CA ARG A 54 5.00 -9.18 -10.70
C ARG A 54 6.17 -9.80 -9.97
N GLU A 55 7.36 -9.78 -10.58
CA GLU A 55 8.59 -10.27 -9.95
C GLU A 55 8.91 -9.49 -8.68
N ILE A 56 8.83 -8.16 -8.72
CA ILE A 56 9.08 -7.31 -7.54
C ILE A 56 8.00 -7.54 -6.47
N ALA A 57 6.72 -7.67 -6.87
CA ALA A 57 5.60 -7.88 -5.97
C ALA A 57 5.56 -9.28 -5.33
N GLN A 58 6.42 -10.22 -5.77
CA GLN A 58 6.43 -11.57 -5.24
C GLN A 58 6.66 -11.57 -3.71
N GLY A 59 5.80 -12.29 -3.00
CA GLY A 59 5.88 -12.43 -1.54
C GLY A 59 5.30 -11.25 -0.76
N LEU A 60 4.84 -10.18 -1.40
CA LEU A 60 4.32 -8.99 -0.71
C LEU A 60 3.16 -9.32 0.24
N GLU A 61 2.24 -10.20 -0.16
CA GLU A 61 1.11 -10.60 0.70
C GLU A 61 1.55 -11.32 1.98
N ALA A 62 2.60 -12.14 1.91
CA ALA A 62 3.16 -12.79 3.10
C ALA A 62 3.87 -11.77 3.99
N GLU A 63 4.61 -10.84 3.40
CA GLU A 63 5.32 -9.75 4.09
C GLU A 63 4.33 -8.81 4.81
N ASP A 64 3.20 -8.51 4.19
CA ASP A 64 2.11 -7.74 4.79
C ASP A 64 1.48 -8.48 5.97
N ALA A 65 1.18 -9.78 5.80
CA ALA A 65 0.63 -10.61 6.87
C ALA A 65 1.56 -10.71 8.09
N ASP A 66 2.87 -10.87 7.84
CA ASP A 66 3.90 -10.87 8.88
C ASP A 66 3.92 -9.51 9.60
N THR A 67 3.90 -8.40 8.84
CA THR A 67 3.89 -7.04 9.40
C THR A 67 2.63 -6.76 10.24
N VAL A 68 1.46 -7.26 9.82
CA VAL A 68 0.21 -7.16 10.60
C VAL A 68 0.31 -7.94 11.91
N ALA A 69 0.81 -9.18 11.84
CA ALA A 69 0.96 -10.05 13.00
C ALA A 69 1.91 -9.46 14.05
N GLU A 70 3.03 -8.88 13.61
CA GLU A 70 4.01 -8.23 14.50
C GLU A 70 3.48 -6.95 15.15
N ASN A 71 2.73 -6.14 14.41
CA ASN A 71 2.21 -4.86 14.90
C ASN A 71 0.95 -5.00 15.76
N GLY A 72 0.42 -6.21 15.96
CA GLY A 72 -0.74 -6.49 16.80
C GLY A 72 -1.98 -5.69 16.42
N ALA A 73 -2.09 -5.28 15.15
CA ALA A 73 -3.06 -4.31 14.69
C ALA A 73 -4.41 -4.98 14.40
N SER A 74 -5.10 -5.42 15.45
CA SER A 74 -6.56 -5.40 15.42
C SER A 74 -6.98 -3.92 15.55
N ASP A 75 -6.97 -3.16 14.45
CA ASP A 75 -7.76 -1.93 14.43
C ASP A 75 -9.20 -2.38 14.72
N PRO A 76 -9.85 -1.90 15.80
CA PRO A 76 -11.24 -2.27 16.07
C PRO A 76 -12.22 -1.83 14.97
N ASN A 77 -11.76 -1.07 13.96
CA ASN A 77 -12.47 -0.76 12.73
C ASN A 77 -11.92 -1.49 11.48
N ALA A 78 -10.80 -2.23 11.59
CA ALA A 78 -10.43 -3.22 10.58
C ALA A 78 -11.35 -4.42 10.78
N ASP A 79 -12.56 -4.28 10.26
CA ASP A 79 -13.42 -5.43 10.09
C ASP A 79 -12.82 -6.23 8.93
N ASP A 80 -12.32 -7.44 9.22
CA ASP A 80 -11.91 -8.42 8.20
C ASP A 80 -13.08 -8.84 7.30
N THR A 81 -14.30 -8.35 7.59
CA THR A 81 -15.49 -8.47 6.74
C THR A 81 -15.86 -7.19 6.00
N ASP A 82 -14.88 -6.42 5.52
CA ASP A 82 -15.08 -5.39 4.48
C ASP A 82 -15.57 -6.06 3.18
N ASN A 83 -16.86 -6.40 3.14
CA ASN A 83 -17.50 -7.00 2.00
C ASN A 83 -17.74 -5.92 0.94
N LEU A 84 -16.89 -5.90 -0.08
CA LEU A 84 -17.06 -5.05 -1.27
C LEU A 84 -18.13 -5.59 -2.23
N ASP A 85 -18.76 -6.74 -1.93
CA ASP A 85 -19.88 -7.29 -2.71
C ASP A 85 -21.02 -6.26 -2.80
N GLY A 86 -21.35 -5.85 -4.04
CA GLY A 86 -22.33 -4.82 -4.35
C GLY A 86 -21.76 -3.43 -4.66
N TRP A 87 -20.44 -3.21 -4.50
CA TRP A 87 -19.78 -2.03 -5.07
C TRP A 87 -19.55 -2.25 -6.57
N VAL A 88 -19.77 -1.20 -7.35
CA VAL A 88 -19.50 -1.23 -8.79
C VAL A 88 -17.98 -1.34 -8.98
N ASP A 89 -17.54 -2.26 -9.83
CA ASP A 89 -16.14 -2.30 -10.27
C ASP A 89 -16.04 -1.48 -11.56
N GLU A 90 -15.84 -0.16 -11.44
CA GLU A 90 -15.86 0.74 -12.59
C GLU A 90 -14.76 0.41 -13.60
N VAL A 91 -13.65 -0.16 -13.13
CA VAL A 91 -12.55 -0.62 -14.00
C VAL A 91 -12.96 -1.85 -14.81
N GLY A 92 -13.76 -2.75 -14.21
CA GLY A 92 -14.32 -3.92 -14.89
C GLY A 92 -15.34 -3.60 -15.99
N GLU A 93 -15.93 -2.40 -15.96
CA GLU A 93 -16.91 -1.95 -16.96
C GLU A 93 -16.26 -1.19 -18.14
N LEU A 94 -14.94 -0.95 -18.09
CA LEU A 94 -14.21 -0.28 -19.18
C LEU A 94 -14.11 -1.18 -20.42
N SER A 95 -14.05 -0.56 -21.60
CA SER A 95 -13.64 -1.27 -22.81
C SER A 95 -12.19 -1.75 -22.72
N ASP A 96 -11.82 -2.74 -23.54
CA ASP A 96 -10.45 -3.24 -23.59
C ASP A 96 -9.44 -2.11 -23.91
N GLU A 97 -9.81 -1.19 -24.80
CA GLU A 97 -8.99 -0.02 -25.13
C GLU A 97 -8.83 0.94 -23.94
N GLU A 98 -9.92 1.31 -23.27
CA GLU A 98 -9.88 2.20 -22.10
C GLU A 98 -9.15 1.57 -20.93
N HIS A 99 -9.35 0.27 -20.71
CA HIS A 99 -8.64 -0.48 -19.69
C HIS A 99 -7.13 -0.48 -19.95
N ASN A 100 -6.69 -0.71 -21.18
CA ASN A 100 -5.26 -0.68 -21.53
C ASN A 100 -4.65 0.72 -21.34
N MET A 101 -5.36 1.77 -21.75
CA MET A 101 -4.91 3.15 -21.50
C MET A 101 -4.77 3.44 -20.00
N LEU A 102 -5.78 3.04 -19.21
CA LEU A 102 -5.74 3.18 -17.77
C LEU A 102 -4.55 2.42 -17.16
N GLN A 103 -4.31 1.17 -17.58
CA GLN A 103 -3.18 0.38 -17.08
C GLN A 103 -1.83 1.05 -17.42
N ASP A 104 -1.68 1.62 -18.63
CA ASP A 104 -0.47 2.36 -19.01
C ASP A 104 -0.26 3.59 -18.13
N ASP A 105 -1.31 4.35 -17.84
CA ASP A 105 -1.26 5.58 -17.03
C ASP A 105 -0.97 5.29 -15.55
N ILE A 106 -1.55 4.23 -14.99
CA ILE A 106 -1.35 3.89 -13.57
C ILE A 106 -0.11 3.03 -13.32
N ARG A 107 0.49 2.44 -14.36
CA ARG A 107 1.66 1.54 -14.25
C ARG A 107 2.79 2.13 -13.39
N PRO A 108 3.24 3.39 -13.57
CA PRO A 108 4.31 3.93 -12.75
C PRO A 108 3.93 4.02 -11.27
N ILE A 109 2.66 4.34 -10.98
CA ILE A 109 2.13 4.39 -9.61
C ILE A 109 2.18 2.99 -8.97
N LYS A 110 1.81 1.94 -9.72
CA LYS A 110 1.93 0.56 -9.24
C LYS A 110 3.38 0.20 -8.90
N PHE A 111 4.33 0.58 -9.76
CA PHE A 111 5.75 0.36 -9.49
C PHE A 111 6.22 1.07 -8.23
N VAL A 112 5.86 2.34 -8.04
CA VAL A 112 6.21 3.11 -6.84
C VAL A 112 5.68 2.42 -5.59
N LEU A 113 4.40 2.06 -5.57
CA LEU A 113 3.78 1.40 -4.42
C LEU A 113 4.48 0.09 -4.06
N VAL A 114 4.64 -0.81 -5.03
CA VAL A 114 5.28 -2.11 -4.81
C VAL A 114 6.73 -1.94 -4.35
N LYS A 115 7.52 -1.10 -5.03
CA LYS A 115 8.93 -0.90 -4.67
C LYS A 115 9.06 -0.33 -3.25
N LEU A 116 8.23 0.64 -2.88
CA LEU A 116 8.26 1.25 -1.55
C LEU A 116 7.86 0.25 -0.46
N CYS A 117 6.81 -0.55 -0.66
CA CYS A 117 6.42 -1.59 0.30
C CYS A 117 7.55 -2.61 0.48
N LYS A 118 8.09 -3.15 -0.61
CA LYS A 118 9.19 -4.12 -0.56
C LYS A 118 10.44 -3.54 0.10
N LEU A 119 10.76 -2.27 -0.20
CA LEU A 119 11.91 -1.58 0.38
C LEU A 119 11.72 -1.38 1.89
N SER A 120 10.56 -0.89 2.31
CA SER A 120 10.21 -0.69 3.72
C SER A 120 10.36 -1.98 4.52
N TYR A 121 9.73 -3.06 4.05
CA TYR A 121 9.84 -4.38 4.65
C TYR A 121 11.29 -4.85 4.76
N LYS A 122 12.07 -4.77 3.68
CA LYS A 122 13.49 -5.18 3.68
C LYS A 122 14.34 -4.37 4.65
N ILE A 123 14.13 -3.06 4.73
CA ILE A 123 14.86 -2.19 5.67
C ILE A 123 14.57 -2.62 7.11
N VAL A 124 13.30 -2.81 7.46
CA VAL A 124 12.89 -3.18 8.84
C VAL A 124 13.44 -4.54 9.24
N HIS A 125 13.37 -5.53 8.35
CA HIS A 125 13.71 -6.92 8.67
C HIS A 125 15.20 -7.25 8.49
N SER A 126 16.00 -6.36 7.88
CA SER A 126 17.45 -6.52 7.77
C SER A 126 18.18 -5.74 8.87
N LEU A 127 18.13 -6.28 10.09
CA LEU A 127 18.63 -5.64 11.31
C LEU A 127 20.15 -5.38 11.32
N THR A 128 20.92 -6.13 10.53
CA THR A 128 22.40 -6.10 10.56
C THR A 128 23.01 -5.37 9.37
N LEU A 129 22.26 -5.15 8.29
CA LEU A 129 22.79 -4.58 7.06
C LEU A 129 22.00 -3.34 6.64
N LEU A 130 20.71 -3.48 6.31
CA LEU A 130 19.95 -2.35 5.75
C LEU A 130 19.50 -1.38 6.83
N LEU A 131 18.99 -1.85 7.97
CA LEU A 131 18.52 -0.97 9.04
C LEU A 131 19.64 -0.07 9.62
N PRO A 132 20.86 -0.59 9.91
CA PRO A 132 21.95 0.26 10.37
C PRO A 132 22.40 1.26 9.30
N GLU A 133 22.47 0.82 8.04
CA GLU A 133 22.84 1.68 6.92
C GLU A 133 21.82 2.82 6.72
N TRP A 134 20.52 2.52 6.80
CA TRP A 134 19.45 3.51 6.75
C TRP A 134 19.65 4.56 7.84
N LYS A 135 19.85 4.12 9.09
CA LYS A 135 20.09 5.02 10.22
C LYS A 135 21.37 5.84 10.09
N SER A 136 22.35 5.41 9.29
CA SER A 136 23.57 6.19 8.99
C SER A 136 23.35 7.24 7.89
N ILE A 137 22.61 6.88 6.83
CA ILE A 137 22.33 7.79 5.69
C ILE A 137 21.50 9.00 6.15
N LEU A 138 20.54 8.80 7.05
CA LEU A 138 19.63 9.89 7.45
C LEU A 138 20.35 11.10 8.08
N PRO A 139 21.23 10.95 9.09
CA PRO A 139 22.01 12.06 9.61
C PRO A 139 22.95 12.70 8.59
N GLU A 140 23.57 11.92 7.69
CA GLU A 140 24.44 12.44 6.62
C GLU A 140 23.68 13.41 5.70
N LEU A 141 22.41 13.10 5.43
CA LEU A 141 21.50 13.92 4.65
C LEU A 141 20.75 14.99 5.48
N LYS A 142 21.08 15.13 6.78
CA LYS A 142 20.40 16.04 7.72
C LYS A 142 18.90 15.76 7.89
N LEU A 143 18.51 14.51 7.74
CA LEU A 143 17.14 14.04 7.95
C LEU A 143 16.98 13.47 9.37
N THR A 144 15.77 13.57 9.91
CA THR A 144 15.44 12.96 11.21
C THR A 144 15.42 11.45 11.06
N VAL A 145 16.10 10.74 11.98
CA VAL A 145 16.12 9.27 11.98
C VAL A 145 14.72 8.74 12.28
N ARG A 146 14.08 8.17 11.25
CA ARG A 146 12.77 7.52 11.32
C ARG A 146 12.81 6.24 10.51
N ILE A 147 12.02 5.24 10.93
CA ILE A 147 11.81 4.02 10.13
C ILE A 147 10.74 4.33 9.08
N MET A 148 10.93 3.82 7.88
CA MET A 148 9.96 3.96 6.80
C MET A 148 8.66 3.25 7.18
N PRO A 149 7.49 3.90 7.07
CA PRO A 149 6.20 3.22 7.22
C PRO A 149 6.05 2.14 6.15
N HIS A 150 5.36 1.06 6.49
CA HIS A 150 4.95 0.03 5.54
C HIS A 150 3.46 0.21 5.25
N ASP A 151 3.05 0.03 4.00
CA ASP A 151 1.63 0.02 3.65
C ASP A 151 0.98 -1.25 4.21
N ILE A 152 -0.14 -1.12 4.91
CA ILE A 152 -0.83 -2.24 5.54
C ILE A 152 -2.31 -2.15 5.17
N SER A 153 -2.82 -3.16 4.50
CA SER A 153 -4.21 -3.21 4.02
C SER A 153 -5.29 -3.03 5.11
N THR A 154 -4.96 -3.29 6.36
CA THR A 154 -5.85 -3.10 7.52
C THR A 154 -5.93 -1.66 8.00
N ARG A 155 -5.12 -0.72 7.46
CA ARG A 155 -5.11 0.69 7.85
C ARG A 155 -5.37 1.59 6.65
N TRP A 156 -6.51 2.28 6.64
CA TRP A 156 -6.95 3.11 5.50
C TRP A 156 -5.99 4.25 5.10
N ASN A 157 -5.07 4.67 5.97
CA ASN A 157 -4.10 5.75 5.71
C ASN A 157 -2.67 5.27 5.46
N SER A 158 -2.37 3.98 5.54
CA SER A 158 -0.97 3.51 5.49
C SER A 158 -0.29 3.81 4.17
N MET A 159 -1.01 3.67 3.05
CA MET A 159 -0.50 4.01 1.72
C MET A 159 -0.12 5.49 1.64
N PHE A 160 -1.00 6.36 2.15
CA PHE A 160 -0.75 7.79 2.20
C PHE A 160 0.46 8.13 3.06
N ASP A 161 0.54 7.58 4.28
CA ASP A 161 1.65 7.80 5.21
C ASP A 161 2.99 7.33 4.62
N MET A 162 2.99 6.19 3.91
CA MET A 162 4.18 5.66 3.22
C MET A 162 4.61 6.58 2.08
N LEU A 163 3.67 7.05 1.24
CA LEU A 163 3.96 7.94 0.13
C LEU A 163 4.46 9.32 0.60
N GLU A 164 3.81 9.89 1.61
CA GLU A 164 4.25 11.16 2.22
C GLU A 164 5.68 11.03 2.77
N PHE A 165 5.96 9.93 3.47
CA PHE A 165 7.30 9.64 3.95
C PHE A 165 8.30 9.50 2.80
N ALA A 166 7.96 8.72 1.77
CA ALA A 166 8.83 8.49 0.63
C ALA A 166 9.21 9.80 -0.09
N LEU A 167 8.27 10.73 -0.23
CA LEU A 167 8.55 12.06 -0.79
C LEU A 167 9.51 12.87 0.09
N GLN A 168 9.30 12.88 1.42
CA GLN A 168 10.19 13.58 2.36
C GLN A 168 11.60 12.98 2.39
N TYR A 169 11.71 11.67 2.19
CA TYR A 169 12.94 10.89 2.31
C TYR A 169 13.52 10.42 0.97
N ARG A 170 13.05 10.95 -0.18
CA ARG A 170 13.42 10.48 -1.53
C ARG A 170 14.94 10.38 -1.73
N LYS A 171 15.69 11.41 -1.33
CA LYS A 171 17.17 11.39 -1.42
C LYS A 171 17.81 10.23 -0.66
N ALA A 172 17.27 9.86 0.51
CA ALA A 172 17.78 8.75 1.29
C ALA A 172 17.44 7.40 0.64
N ILE A 173 16.23 7.30 0.06
CA ILE A 173 15.79 6.14 -0.72
C ILE A 173 16.74 5.95 -1.92
N ASP A 174 16.92 6.99 -2.74
CA ASP A 174 17.80 6.95 -3.93
C ASP A 174 19.24 6.57 -3.54
N THR A 175 19.77 7.18 -2.46
CA THR A 175 21.12 6.87 -1.96
C THR A 175 21.26 5.41 -1.51
N MET A 176 20.20 4.84 -0.94
CA MET A 176 20.19 3.47 -0.47
C MET A 176 20.04 2.48 -1.63
N THR A 177 19.21 2.78 -2.62
CA THR A 177 18.99 1.91 -3.80
C THR A 177 20.17 1.92 -4.76
N ASP A 178 20.89 3.04 -4.89
CA ASP A 178 22.10 3.16 -5.73
C ASP A 178 23.30 2.33 -5.21
N LYS A 179 23.34 2.05 -3.89
CA LYS A 179 24.40 1.25 -3.27
C LYS A 179 24.30 -0.22 -3.68
N ARG A 180 24.99 -0.61 -4.75
CA ARG A 180 25.05 -2.01 -5.26
C ARG A 180 25.26 -3.08 -4.19
N ARG A 181 26.09 -2.79 -3.16
CA ARG A 181 26.38 -3.73 -2.06
C ARG A 181 25.15 -4.12 -1.22
N LEU A 182 24.08 -3.32 -1.28
CA LEU A 182 22.84 -3.55 -0.52
C LEU A 182 21.84 -4.42 -1.29
N GLY A 183 22.06 -4.65 -2.59
CA GLY A 183 21.14 -5.46 -3.41
C GLY A 183 19.75 -4.85 -3.55
N LEU A 184 19.64 -3.53 -3.46
CA LEU A 184 18.36 -2.79 -3.50
C LEU A 184 18.07 -2.13 -4.87
N GLY A 185 18.91 -2.37 -5.88
CA GLY A 185 18.73 -1.84 -7.24
C GLY A 185 17.35 -2.09 -7.85
N PRO A 186 16.70 -3.27 -7.66
CA PRO A 186 15.34 -3.50 -8.16
C PRO A 186 14.27 -2.54 -7.58
N PHE A 187 14.54 -1.88 -6.45
CA PHE A 187 13.63 -0.93 -5.81
C PHE A 187 13.96 0.53 -6.10
N GLU A 188 14.93 0.80 -6.98
CA GLU A 188 15.23 2.16 -7.45
C GLU A 188 14.01 2.77 -8.16
N LEU A 189 13.69 4.00 -7.80
CA LEU A 189 12.58 4.76 -8.39
C LEU A 189 13.08 5.53 -9.62
N LYS A 190 12.54 5.18 -10.79
CA LYS A 190 12.89 5.75 -12.11
C LYS A 190 12.35 7.19 -12.25
N GLU A 191 12.72 7.92 -13.30
CA GLU A 191 12.25 9.31 -13.50
C GLU A 191 10.73 9.42 -13.71
N ASN A 192 10.12 8.38 -14.26
CA ASN A 192 8.66 8.28 -14.43
C ASN A 192 7.94 7.78 -13.16
N GLU A 193 8.67 7.55 -12.06
CA GLU A 193 8.23 6.99 -10.77
C GLU A 193 8.54 7.94 -9.58
#